data_AF-A0A9K3Q6L1-F1
#
_entry.id   AF-A0A9K3Q6L1-F1
#
_cell.length_a   1.000
_cell.length_b   1.000
_cell.length_c   1.000
_cell.angle_alpha   90.00
_cell.angle_beta   90.00
_cell.angle_gamma   90.00
#
_symmetry.space_group_name_H-M   'P 1'
#
loop_
_entity.id
_entity.type
_entity.pdbx_description
1 polymer ?
#
loop_
_entity_poly.entity_id
_entity_poly.type
_entity_poly.pdbx_seq_one_letter_code
_entity_poly.pdbx_strand_id
1 'polypeptide(L)'
;MYRRNDYYDNKKNESSSNWWVPAIASTVVAVTVLGAGIVLYKTTKDYGWEGTLRYLWEGDVYSPELRHLVDTLEDAEIERSLQESRVHALEAALDLARLNSVDGQSSKEILRAWVDCFAAETATGSASLERTLADVSDKLDKIAAKVDGIVLSGSAMSYSSSNKDLVDRIKARKKLLSKSIVMDMERCDVLMGSYQVMQEES
;
A
#
# COMPACT_ATOMS: atom_id res chain seq x y z
N MET A 1 -49.87 65.65 56.49
CA MET A 1 -48.42 65.84 56.75
C MET A 1 -48.04 65.02 57.98
N TYR A 2 -47.42 63.85 57.80
CA TYR A 2 -46.52 63.22 58.79
C TYR A 2 -45.58 62.24 58.04
N ARG A 3 -44.36 62.14 58.55
CA ARG A 3 -43.11 61.74 57.88
C ARG A 3 -42.96 60.24 57.58
N ARG A 4 -42.38 60.00 56.41
CA ARG A 4 -41.35 59.01 56.02
C ARG A 4 -40.77 58.15 57.15
N ASN A 5 -40.73 56.83 56.94
CA ASN A 5 -39.56 56.03 57.29
C ASN A 5 -39.44 54.84 56.32
N ASP A 6 -38.24 54.74 55.75
CA ASP A 6 -37.81 53.79 54.74
C ASP A 6 -37.61 52.39 55.36
N TYR A 7 -38.02 51.34 54.64
CA TYR A 7 -37.53 49.99 54.86
C TYR A 7 -37.17 49.38 53.51
N TYR A 8 -35.87 49.32 53.24
CA TYR A 8 -35.28 48.54 52.15
C TYR A 8 -35.40 47.05 52.50
N ASP A 9 -36.23 46.30 51.79
CA ASP A 9 -36.14 44.84 51.77
C ASP A 9 -35.35 44.40 50.54
N ASN A 10 -34.07 44.16 50.81
CA ASN A 10 -33.11 43.59 49.89
C ASN A 10 -32.98 42.12 50.28
N LYS A 11 -33.56 41.18 49.50
CA LYS A 11 -33.13 39.79 49.55
C LYS A 11 -33.46 38.98 48.30
N LYS A 12 -32.39 38.79 47.53
CA LYS A 12 -31.92 37.53 46.94
C LYS A 12 -32.71 36.96 45.76
N ASN A 13 -32.18 37.29 44.57
CA ASN A 13 -32.11 36.38 43.44
C ASN A 13 -31.58 35.02 43.91
N GLU A 14 -32.45 34.01 43.94
CA GLU A 14 -32.05 32.61 44.02
C GLU A 14 -31.35 32.22 42.71
N SER A 15 -30.03 32.33 42.71
CA SER A 15 -29.21 31.54 41.78
C SER A 15 -29.35 30.08 42.23
N SER A 16 -30.23 29.32 41.55
CA SER A 16 -30.29 27.87 41.66
C SER A 16 -29.00 27.28 41.07
N SER A 17 -27.96 27.18 41.90
CA SER A 17 -26.72 26.52 41.54
C SER A 17 -26.98 25.02 41.36
N ASN A 18 -27.01 24.58 40.10
CA ASN A 18 -27.14 23.18 39.69
C ASN A 18 -25.91 22.35 40.08
N TRP A 19 -25.78 22.01 41.37
CA TRP A 19 -24.69 21.21 41.97
C TRP A 19 -24.64 19.74 41.52
N TRP A 20 -25.69 19.25 40.86
CA TRP A 20 -25.83 17.89 40.32
C TRP A 20 -25.11 17.69 38.97
N VAL A 21 -24.91 18.76 38.20
CA VAL A 21 -24.25 18.72 36.88
C VAL A 21 -22.80 18.22 36.96
N PRO A 22 -21.96 18.66 37.92
CA PRO A 22 -20.60 18.11 38.02
C PRO A 22 -20.57 16.63 38.46
N ALA A 23 -21.56 16.15 39.22
CA ALA A 23 -21.61 14.76 39.69
C ALA A 23 -21.90 13.77 38.54
N ILE A 24 -22.85 14.10 37.64
CA ILE A 24 -23.17 13.26 36.47
C ILE A 24 -22.04 13.30 35.43
N ALA A 25 -21.39 14.45 35.25
CA ALA A 25 -20.24 14.55 34.37
C ALA A 25 -19.07 13.67 34.86
N SER A 26 -18.84 13.59 36.17
CA SER A 26 -17.72 12.85 36.75
C SER A 26 -17.86 11.32 36.63
N THR A 27 -19.07 10.77 36.74
CA THR A 27 -19.32 9.33 36.63
C THR A 27 -19.26 8.84 35.19
N VAL A 28 -19.74 9.63 34.23
CA VAL A 28 -19.60 9.31 32.80
C VAL A 28 -18.14 9.28 32.37
N VAL A 29 -17.32 10.23 32.86
CA VAL A 29 -15.87 10.26 32.58
C VAL A 29 -15.15 9.08 33.22
N ALA A 30 -15.51 8.66 34.43
CA ALA A 30 -14.87 7.49 35.07
C ALA A 30 -15.19 6.18 34.34
N VAL A 31 -16.44 6.00 33.88
CA VAL A 31 -16.85 4.80 33.11
C VAL A 31 -16.19 4.77 31.73
N THR A 32 -16.05 5.91 31.06
CA THR A 32 -15.35 5.97 29.77
C THR A 32 -13.85 5.75 29.92
N VAL A 33 -13.21 6.26 30.97
CA VAL A 33 -11.77 6.05 31.23
C VAL A 33 -11.48 4.59 31.59
N LEU A 34 -12.31 3.95 32.42
CA LEU A 34 -12.15 2.52 32.74
C LEU A 34 -12.43 1.63 31.52
N GLY A 35 -13.48 1.94 30.75
CA GLY A 35 -13.79 1.23 29.51
C GLY A 35 -12.67 1.36 28.48
N ALA A 36 -12.17 2.58 28.25
CA ALA A 36 -11.04 2.84 27.38
C ALA A 36 -9.77 2.12 27.85
N GLY A 37 -9.51 2.10 29.17
CA GLY A 37 -8.36 1.39 29.75
C GLY A 37 -8.40 -0.12 29.55
N ILE A 38 -9.58 -0.75 29.66
CA ILE A 38 -9.74 -2.19 29.41
C ILE A 38 -9.55 -2.53 27.93
N VAL A 39 -10.07 -1.68 27.04
CA VAL A 39 -9.88 -1.84 25.59
C VAL A 39 -8.42 -1.66 25.22
N LEU A 40 -7.77 -0.60 25.71
CA LEU A 40 -6.33 -0.34 25.52
C LEU A 40 -5.46 -1.46 26.07
N TYR A 41 -5.79 -2.00 27.23
CA TYR A 41 -5.04 -3.11 27.82
C TYR A 41 -5.18 -4.39 26.99
N LYS A 42 -6.38 -4.69 26.47
CA LYS A 42 -6.58 -5.83 25.57
C LYS A 42 -5.86 -5.63 24.23
N THR A 43 -5.99 -4.46 23.61
CA THR A 43 -5.33 -4.18 22.33
C THR A 43 -3.81 -4.16 22.46
N THR A 44 -3.24 -3.55 23.51
CA THR A 44 -1.78 -3.58 23.74
C THR A 44 -1.26 -4.99 23.99
N LYS A 45 -2.05 -5.84 24.64
CA LYS A 45 -1.69 -7.24 24.85
C LYS A 45 -1.74 -8.06 23.56
N ASP A 46 -2.72 -7.82 22.70
CA ASP A 46 -2.95 -8.63 21.48
C ASP A 46 -2.13 -8.13 20.27
N TYR A 47 -1.81 -6.83 20.22
CA TYR A 47 -1.17 -6.16 19.06
C TYR A 47 0.18 -5.49 19.40
N GLY A 48 0.57 -5.41 20.66
CA GLY A 48 1.71 -4.58 21.10
C GLY A 48 1.40 -3.08 21.04
N TRP A 49 2.32 -2.25 21.53
CA TRP A 49 2.14 -0.78 21.56
C TRP A 49 2.07 -0.16 20.16
N GLU A 50 2.90 -0.63 19.23
CA GLU A 50 2.97 -0.12 17.87
C GLU A 50 1.71 -0.47 17.07
N GLY A 51 1.24 -1.72 17.16
CA GLY A 51 -0.03 -2.14 16.55
C GLY A 51 -1.25 -1.46 17.17
N THR A 52 -1.22 -1.17 18.48
CA THR A 52 -2.31 -0.43 19.14
C THR A 52 -2.39 1.02 18.71
N LEU A 53 -1.25 1.71 18.57
CA LEU A 53 -1.20 3.09 18.05
C LEU A 53 -1.75 3.15 16.63
N ARG A 54 -1.38 2.20 15.78
CA ARG A 54 -1.92 2.10 14.42
C ARG A 54 -3.39 1.74 14.36
N TYR A 55 -3.86 0.79 15.18
CA TYR A 55 -5.30 0.51 15.27
C TYR A 55 -6.10 1.75 15.68
N LEU A 56 -5.59 2.51 16.65
CA LEU A 56 -6.26 3.73 17.12
C LEU A 56 -6.25 4.86 16.09
N TRP A 57 -5.19 4.95 15.28
CA TRP A 57 -4.96 6.07 14.37
C TRP A 57 -5.42 5.80 12.93
N GLU A 58 -5.12 4.61 12.41
CA GLU A 58 -5.38 4.17 11.04
C GLU A 58 -6.56 3.20 10.94
N GLY A 59 -7.05 2.66 12.06
CA GLY A 59 -8.12 1.65 12.07
C GLY A 59 -7.64 0.26 11.62
N ASP A 60 -6.34 -0.01 11.71
CA ASP A 60 -5.72 -1.24 11.20
C ASP A 60 -6.08 -2.48 12.03
N VAL A 61 -6.88 -3.38 11.45
CA VAL A 61 -7.40 -4.59 12.11
C VAL A 61 -6.40 -5.76 12.05
N TYR A 62 -5.28 -5.65 11.32
CA TYR A 62 -4.33 -6.75 11.14
C TYR A 62 -3.57 -7.06 12.44
N SER A 63 -3.40 -8.35 12.74
CA SER A 63 -2.45 -8.76 13.78
C SER A 63 -1.02 -8.45 13.33
N PRO A 64 -0.05 -8.29 14.25
CA PRO A 64 1.33 -7.98 13.88
C PRO A 64 1.95 -8.96 12.88
N GLU A 65 1.63 -10.26 13.02
CA GLU A 65 2.07 -11.31 12.09
C GLU A 65 1.45 -11.14 10.69
N LEU A 66 0.14 -10.86 10.61
CA LEU A 66 -0.53 -10.61 9.33
C LEU A 66 -0.07 -9.31 8.69
N ARG A 67 0.22 -8.30 9.52
CA ARG A 67 0.65 -6.98 9.06
C ARG A 67 1.98 -7.06 8.33
N HIS A 68 2.96 -7.77 8.88
CA HIS A 68 4.23 -7.98 8.20
C HIS A 68 4.04 -8.60 6.80
N LEU A 69 3.09 -9.53 6.65
CA LEU A 69 2.78 -10.14 5.35
C LEU A 69 2.11 -9.17 4.38
N VAL A 70 1.23 -8.29 4.88
CA VAL A 70 0.60 -7.23 4.10
C VAL A 70 1.63 -6.20 3.66
N ASP A 71 2.51 -5.75 4.56
CA ASP A 71 3.58 -4.80 4.24
C ASP A 71 4.54 -5.39 3.19
N THR A 72 4.91 -6.67 3.33
CA THR A 72 5.74 -7.36 2.34
C THR A 72 5.06 -7.44 0.97
N LEU A 73 3.74 -7.67 0.93
CA LEU A 73 2.96 -7.65 -0.31
C LEU A 73 2.90 -6.25 -0.91
N GLU A 74 2.70 -5.21 -0.10
CA GLU A 74 2.65 -3.82 -0.54
C GLU A 74 3.97 -3.37 -1.14
N ASP A 75 5.09 -3.70 -0.49
CA ASP A 75 6.43 -3.43 -1.02
C ASP A 75 6.65 -4.15 -2.37
N ALA A 76 6.22 -5.41 -2.48
CA ALA A 76 6.31 -6.18 -3.72
C ALA A 76 5.43 -5.59 -4.83
N GLU A 77 4.24 -5.08 -4.52
CA GLU A 77 3.35 -4.40 -5.47
C GLU A 77 3.94 -3.10 -5.98
N ILE A 78 4.52 -2.29 -5.10
CA ILE A 78 5.19 -1.05 -5.47
C ILE A 78 6.37 -1.37 -6.39
N GLU A 79 7.22 -2.32 -6.01
CA GLU A 79 8.39 -2.72 -6.81
C GLU A 79 7.97 -3.28 -8.19
N ARG A 80 6.89 -4.08 -8.22
CA ARG A 80 6.31 -4.62 -9.47
C ARG A 80 5.75 -3.51 -10.35
N SER A 81 5.03 -2.54 -9.78
CA SER A 81 4.47 -1.40 -10.55
C SER A 81 5.58 -0.58 -11.24
N LEU A 82 6.74 -0.44 -10.57
CA LEU A 82 7.91 0.18 -11.16
C LEU A 82 8.47 -0.64 -12.32
N GLN A 83 8.55 -1.97 -12.20
CA GLN A 83 9.00 -2.81 -13.32
C GLN A 83 7.98 -2.83 -14.47
N GLU A 84 6.69 -2.90 -14.18
CA GLU A 84 5.62 -2.82 -15.18
C GLU A 84 5.71 -1.53 -16.00
N SER A 85 5.97 -0.40 -15.35
CA SER A 85 6.18 0.88 -16.06
C SER A 85 7.40 0.84 -17.00
N ARG A 86 8.46 0.13 -16.63
CA ARG A 86 9.67 -0.04 -17.46
C ARG A 86 9.41 -0.96 -18.65
N VAL A 87 8.69 -2.06 -18.46
CA VAL A 87 8.27 -2.96 -19.55
C VAL A 87 7.41 -2.20 -20.53
N HIS A 88 6.43 -1.43 -20.05
CA HIS A 88 5.58 -0.60 -20.91
C HIS A 88 6.38 0.44 -21.69
N ALA A 89 7.37 1.09 -21.09
CA ALA A 89 8.25 2.02 -21.81
C ALA A 89 9.08 1.32 -22.91
N LEU A 90 9.57 0.10 -22.64
CA LEU A 90 10.30 -0.70 -23.64
C LEU A 90 9.40 -1.09 -24.83
N GLU A 91 8.17 -1.51 -24.56
CA GLU A 91 7.17 -1.82 -25.59
C GLU A 91 6.81 -0.58 -26.41
N ALA A 92 6.55 0.55 -25.75
CA ALA A 92 6.24 1.81 -26.43
C ALA A 92 7.39 2.26 -27.34
N ALA A 93 8.63 2.14 -26.88
CA ALA A 93 9.81 2.45 -27.69
C ALA A 93 9.95 1.50 -28.90
N LEU A 94 9.60 0.22 -28.76
CA LEU A 94 9.61 -0.74 -29.86
C LEU A 94 8.53 -0.41 -30.90
N ASP A 95 7.32 -0.09 -30.44
CA ASP A 95 6.21 0.28 -31.30
C ASP A 95 6.50 1.59 -32.05
N LEU A 96 7.10 2.58 -31.38
CA LEU A 96 7.58 3.80 -32.02
C LEU A 96 8.66 3.52 -33.06
N ALA A 97 9.61 2.63 -32.76
CA ALA A 97 10.64 2.24 -33.72
C ALA A 97 10.04 1.58 -34.97
N ARG A 98 9.03 0.71 -34.79
CA ARG A 98 8.30 0.08 -35.90
C ARG A 98 7.48 1.10 -36.71
N LEU A 99 6.80 2.03 -36.05
CA LEU A 99 6.03 3.08 -36.72
C LEU A 99 6.90 4.07 -37.51
N ASN A 100 8.11 4.36 -37.01
CA ASN A 100 9.08 5.22 -37.67
C ASN A 100 9.86 4.49 -38.77
N SER A 101 9.78 3.16 -38.84
CA SER A 101 10.39 2.39 -39.91
C SER A 101 9.56 2.53 -41.20
N VAL A 102 10.22 2.97 -42.28
CA VAL A 102 9.60 3.09 -43.60
C VAL A 102 9.56 1.70 -44.26
N ASP A 103 8.53 1.42 -45.06
CA ASP A 103 8.36 0.15 -45.78
C ASP A 103 9.68 -0.31 -46.44
N GLY A 104 10.20 -1.47 -46.01
CA GLY A 104 11.43 -2.08 -46.53
C GLY A 104 12.69 -1.87 -45.70
N GLN A 105 12.61 -1.25 -44.53
CA GLN A 105 13.76 -1.16 -43.61
C GLN A 105 14.20 -2.53 -43.09
N SER A 106 15.51 -2.66 -42.92
CA SER A 106 16.11 -3.85 -42.33
C SER A 106 15.86 -3.91 -40.82
N SER A 107 15.75 -5.11 -40.25
CA SER A 107 15.59 -5.32 -38.81
C SER A 107 16.67 -4.64 -37.96
N LYS A 108 17.85 -4.44 -38.53
CA LYS A 108 18.96 -3.66 -37.95
C LYS A 108 18.64 -2.18 -37.75
N GLU A 109 17.91 -1.57 -38.67
CA GLU A 109 17.50 -0.16 -38.57
C GLU A 109 16.41 0.01 -37.51
N ILE A 110 15.46 -0.95 -37.44
CA ILE A 110 14.43 -1.00 -36.40
C ILE A 110 15.08 -1.17 -35.01
N LEU A 111 16.06 -2.06 -34.88
CA LEU A 111 16.81 -2.25 -33.63
C LEU A 111 17.51 -0.96 -33.17
N ARG A 112 18.18 -0.24 -34.09
CA ARG A 112 18.83 1.04 -33.77
C ARG A 112 17.81 2.09 -33.34
N ALA A 113 16.71 2.22 -34.10
CA ALA A 113 15.63 3.14 -33.75
C ALA A 113 15.02 2.81 -32.38
N TRP A 114 14.88 1.53 -32.04
CA TRP A 114 14.39 1.10 -30.74
C TRP A 114 15.31 1.52 -29.59
N VAL A 115 16.61 1.26 -29.74
CA VAL A 115 17.62 1.68 -28.76
C VAL A 115 17.64 3.21 -28.61
N ASP A 116 17.56 3.95 -29.71
CA ASP A 116 17.58 5.41 -29.71
C ASP A 116 16.32 6.00 -29.07
N CYS A 117 15.14 5.48 -29.41
CA CYS A 117 13.86 5.88 -28.78
C CYS A 117 13.88 5.62 -27.28
N PHE A 118 14.35 4.44 -26.86
CA PHE A 118 14.41 4.09 -25.44
C PHE A 118 15.42 4.96 -24.66
N ALA A 119 16.58 5.23 -25.25
CA ALA A 119 17.60 6.08 -24.63
C ALA A 119 17.13 7.54 -24.48
N ALA A 120 16.34 8.05 -25.44
CA ALA A 120 15.74 9.37 -25.36
C ALA A 120 14.70 9.46 -24.23
N GLU A 121 13.93 8.41 -23.99
CA GLU A 121 12.86 8.40 -23.00
C GLU A 121 13.35 8.21 -21.56
N THR A 122 14.39 7.41 -21.36
CA THR A 122 14.80 7.00 -20.01
C THR A 122 15.91 7.84 -19.37
N ALA A 123 16.49 8.81 -20.10
CA ALA A 123 17.57 9.71 -19.65
C ALA A 123 18.75 9.01 -18.93
N THR A 124 18.82 7.68 -19.01
CA THR A 124 19.75 6.82 -18.29
C THR A 124 20.84 6.46 -19.28
N GLY A 125 22.00 7.09 -19.11
CA GLY A 125 23.11 7.01 -20.04
C GLY A 125 23.46 5.56 -20.41
N SER A 126 23.55 5.29 -21.71
CA SER A 126 24.21 4.16 -22.38
C SER A 126 24.09 2.77 -21.78
N ALA A 127 23.05 2.45 -21.00
CA ALA A 127 22.77 1.07 -20.63
C ALA A 127 22.28 0.34 -21.89
N SER A 128 22.95 -0.75 -22.27
CA SER A 128 22.49 -1.54 -23.41
C SER A 128 21.07 -2.04 -23.14
N LEU A 129 20.21 -1.96 -24.15
CA LEU A 129 18.82 -2.42 -24.08
C LEU A 129 18.71 -3.83 -23.49
N GLU A 130 19.58 -4.74 -23.96
CA GLU A 130 19.74 -6.10 -23.44
C GLU A 130 19.97 -6.14 -21.93
N ARG A 131 20.86 -5.29 -21.40
CA ARG A 131 21.15 -5.22 -19.97
C ARG A 131 19.94 -4.72 -19.18
N THR A 132 19.18 -3.79 -19.74
CA THR A 132 17.95 -3.28 -19.12
C THR A 132 16.86 -4.34 -19.08
N LEU A 133 16.64 -5.08 -20.17
CA LEU A 133 15.70 -6.20 -20.15
C LEU A 133 16.14 -7.28 -19.15
N ALA A 134 17.43 -7.63 -19.10
CA ALA A 134 17.96 -8.59 -18.15
C ALA A 134 17.79 -8.11 -16.69
N ASP A 135 18.00 -6.82 -16.40
CA ASP A 135 17.76 -6.22 -15.08
C ASP A 135 16.28 -6.26 -14.69
N VAL A 136 15.37 -5.97 -15.62
CA VAL A 136 13.92 -6.05 -15.37
C VAL A 136 13.50 -7.50 -15.11
N SER A 137 13.99 -8.45 -15.90
CA SER A 137 13.73 -9.88 -15.72
C SER A 137 14.20 -10.39 -14.36
N ASP A 138 15.46 -10.12 -13.97
CA ASP A 138 16.00 -10.51 -12.66
C ASP A 138 15.23 -9.87 -11.49
N LYS A 139 14.75 -8.63 -11.66
CA LYS A 139 13.89 -7.98 -10.66
C LYS A 139 12.52 -8.63 -10.55
N LEU A 140 11.89 -8.97 -11.67
CA LEU A 140 10.61 -9.69 -11.66
C LEU A 140 10.75 -11.07 -10.98
N ASP A 141 11.85 -11.79 -11.23
CA ASP A 141 12.15 -13.06 -10.54
C ASP A 141 12.33 -12.87 -9.03
N LYS A 142 13.04 -11.83 -8.61
CA LYS A 142 13.20 -11.50 -7.18
C LYS A 142 11.87 -11.17 -6.53
N ILE A 143 11.00 -10.42 -7.20
CA ILE A 143 9.66 -10.11 -6.71
C ILE A 143 8.83 -11.40 -6.63
N ALA A 144 8.87 -12.27 -7.64
CA ALA A 144 8.19 -13.56 -7.63
C ALA A 144 8.64 -14.40 -6.43
N ALA A 145 9.95 -14.52 -6.20
CA ALA A 145 10.50 -15.25 -5.07
C ALA A 145 10.08 -14.65 -3.71
N LYS A 146 10.04 -13.31 -3.58
CA LYS A 146 9.53 -12.63 -2.39
C LYS A 146 8.07 -12.99 -2.14
N VAL A 147 7.23 -12.91 -3.17
CA VAL A 147 5.79 -13.21 -3.08
C VAL A 147 5.56 -14.68 -2.73
N ASP A 148 6.31 -15.60 -3.34
CA ASP A 148 6.21 -17.03 -3.05
C ASP A 148 6.65 -17.36 -1.62
N GLY A 149 7.70 -16.70 -1.13
CA GLY A 149 8.20 -16.80 0.23
C GLY A 149 7.20 -16.38 1.33
N ILE A 150 6.10 -15.72 0.97
CA ILE A 150 5.01 -15.39 1.90
C ILE A 150 4.26 -16.68 2.26
N VAL A 151 4.70 -17.34 3.34
CA VAL A 151 4.06 -18.53 3.89
C VAL A 151 3.00 -18.10 4.90
N LEU A 152 1.73 -18.29 4.52
CA LEU A 152 0.60 -18.15 5.43
C LEU A 152 0.52 -19.41 6.31
N SER A 153 1.37 -19.47 7.33
CA SER A 153 1.46 -20.60 8.26
C SER A 153 0.11 -20.88 8.93
N GLY A 154 -0.25 -22.15 9.07
CA GLY A 154 -1.52 -22.59 9.66
C GLY A 154 -1.78 -22.09 11.09
N SER A 155 -0.77 -21.63 11.84
CA SER A 155 -0.95 -20.97 13.14
C SER A 155 -1.77 -19.67 13.05
N ALA A 156 -1.69 -18.94 11.94
CA ALA A 156 -2.53 -17.76 11.70
C ALA A 156 -4.00 -18.14 11.43
N MET A 157 -4.30 -19.41 11.12
CA MET A 157 -5.68 -19.91 10.96
C MET A 157 -6.37 -20.27 12.29
N SER A 158 -5.66 -20.22 13.43
CA SER A 158 -6.21 -20.68 14.72
C SER A 158 -7.06 -19.64 15.47
N TYR A 159 -7.31 -18.45 14.90
CA TYR A 159 -7.93 -17.36 15.66
C TYR A 159 -9.13 -16.76 14.94
N SER A 160 -10.35 -17.07 15.42
CA SER A 160 -11.61 -16.37 15.11
C SER A 160 -12.06 -16.38 13.65
N SER A 161 -13.38 -16.46 13.41
CA SER A 161 -13.97 -16.29 12.08
C SER A 161 -13.56 -14.97 11.41
N SER A 162 -13.24 -13.94 12.20
CA SER A 162 -12.84 -12.61 11.71
C SER A 162 -11.47 -12.56 11.03
N ASN A 163 -10.48 -13.37 11.43
CA ASN A 163 -9.17 -13.35 10.78
C ASN A 163 -9.14 -14.21 9.52
N LYS A 164 -10.05 -15.17 9.40
CA LYS A 164 -10.18 -16.01 8.21
C LYS A 164 -10.41 -15.16 6.96
N ASP A 165 -11.33 -14.20 7.03
CA ASP A 165 -11.63 -13.29 5.92
C ASP A 165 -10.42 -12.42 5.54
N LEU A 166 -9.64 -11.96 6.52
CA LEU A 166 -8.42 -11.19 6.28
C LEU A 166 -7.34 -12.03 5.60
N VAL A 167 -7.12 -13.26 6.07
CA VAL A 167 -6.19 -14.22 5.47
C VAL A 167 -6.61 -14.55 4.04
N ASP A 168 -7.91 -14.76 3.79
CA ASP A 168 -8.41 -15.07 2.45
C ASP A 168 -8.26 -13.88 1.50
N ARG A 169 -8.41 -12.63 1.98
CA ARG A 169 -8.06 -11.42 1.21
C ARG A 169 -6.58 -11.35 0.87
N ILE A 170 -5.69 -11.64 1.83
CA ILE A 170 -4.24 -11.67 1.60
C ILE A 170 -3.88 -12.74 0.56
N LYS A 171 -4.49 -13.93 0.63
CA LYS A 171 -4.31 -14.99 -0.38
C LYS A 171 -4.78 -14.56 -1.76
N ALA A 172 -5.94 -13.91 -1.85
CA ALA A 172 -6.47 -13.41 -3.10
C ALA A 172 -5.53 -12.37 -3.71
N ARG A 173 -5.05 -11.41 -2.91
CA ARG A 173 -4.08 -10.38 -3.30
C ARG A 173 -2.76 -11.00 -3.78
N LYS A 174 -2.18 -11.93 -3.00
CA LYS A 174 -0.99 -12.71 -3.38
C LYS A 174 -1.18 -13.38 -4.74
N LYS A 175 -2.30 -14.09 -4.95
CA LYS A 175 -2.58 -14.80 -6.20
C LYS A 175 -2.68 -13.84 -7.41
N LEU A 176 -3.33 -12.69 -7.24
CA LEU A 176 -3.42 -11.68 -8.28
C LEU A 176 -2.04 -11.11 -8.63
N LEU A 177 -1.22 -10.83 -7.61
CA LEU A 177 0.13 -10.34 -7.80
C LEU A 177 1.01 -11.36 -8.53
N SER A 178 1.02 -12.63 -8.09
CA SER A 178 1.75 -13.71 -8.77
C SER A 178 1.34 -13.83 -10.24
N LYS A 179 0.05 -13.77 -10.54
CA LYS A 179 -0.43 -13.82 -11.94
C LYS A 179 0.09 -12.62 -12.74
N SER A 180 0.10 -11.44 -12.14
CA SER A 180 0.53 -10.21 -12.82
C SER A 180 2.03 -10.21 -13.10
N ILE A 181 2.84 -10.70 -12.15
CA ILE A 181 4.29 -10.90 -12.36
C ILE A 181 4.56 -11.85 -13.51
N VAL A 182 3.83 -12.98 -13.60
CA VAL A 182 3.98 -13.93 -14.71
C VAL A 182 3.68 -13.27 -16.05
N MET A 183 2.63 -12.45 -16.14
CA MET A 183 2.32 -11.72 -17.38
C MET A 183 3.43 -10.72 -17.75
N ASP A 184 4.03 -10.03 -16.76
CA ASP A 184 5.14 -9.10 -17.01
C ASP A 184 6.41 -9.86 -17.47
N MET A 185 6.67 -11.05 -16.91
CA MET A 185 7.77 -11.91 -17.35
C MET A 185 7.57 -12.39 -18.79
N GLU A 186 6.37 -12.87 -19.14
CA GLU A 186 6.04 -13.28 -20.51
C GLU A 186 6.24 -12.13 -21.51
N ARG A 187 5.88 -10.90 -21.13
CA ARG A 187 6.11 -9.69 -21.95
C ARG A 187 7.60 -9.41 -22.12
N CYS A 188 8.39 -9.51 -21.04
CA CYS A 188 9.84 -9.41 -21.13
C CYS A 188 10.45 -10.45 -22.07
N ASP A 189 9.98 -11.70 -22.02
CA ASP A 189 10.46 -12.78 -22.89
C ASP A 189 10.15 -12.49 -24.37
N VAL A 190 8.96 -11.97 -24.67
CA VAL A 190 8.60 -11.54 -26.04
C VAL A 190 9.48 -10.40 -26.54
N LEU A 191 9.77 -9.41 -25.68
CA LEU A 191 10.69 -8.32 -26.03
C LEU A 191 12.12 -8.84 -26.25
N MET A 192 12.57 -9.77 -25.42
CA MET A 192 13.89 -10.39 -25.57
C MET A 192 13.97 -11.21 -26.86
N GLY A 193 12.95 -12.00 -27.16
CA GLY A 193 12.87 -12.74 -28.42
C GLY A 193 12.87 -11.81 -29.64
N SER A 194 12.13 -10.69 -29.56
CA SER A 194 12.14 -9.67 -30.61
C SER A 194 13.54 -9.05 -30.79
N TYR A 195 14.23 -8.76 -29.68
CA TYR A 195 15.60 -8.25 -29.69
C TYR A 195 16.59 -9.23 -30.36
N GLN A 196 16.53 -10.51 -30.00
CA GLN A 196 17.41 -11.55 -30.54
C GLN A 196 17.20 -11.76 -32.05
N VAL A 197 15.94 -11.85 -32.50
CA VAL A 197 15.63 -11.98 -33.93
C VAL A 197 16.18 -10.79 -34.73
N MET A 198 15.99 -9.57 -34.25
CA MET A 198 16.52 -8.37 -34.91
C MET A 198 18.05 -8.30 -34.90
N GLN A 199 18.71 -8.95 -33.93
CA GLN A 199 20.16 -9.04 -33.83
C GLN A 199 20.75 -10.07 -34.80
N GLU A 200 20.10 -11.23 -34.96
CA GLU A 200 20.53 -12.29 -35.88
C GLU A 200 20.40 -11.90 -37.35
N GLU A 201 19.43 -11.04 -37.68
CA GLU A 201 19.22 -10.51 -39.03
C GLU A 201 20.15 -9.33 -39.40
N SER A 202 21.03 -8.89 -38.49
CA SER A 202 21.89 -7.70 -38.62
C SER A 202 23.35 -8.01 -38.98
#